data_AF-A0A1J4KJK2-F1
#
_entry.id   AF-A0A1J4KJK2-F1
#
_cell.length_a   1.000
_cell.length_b   1.000
_cell.length_c   1.000
_cell.angle_alpha   90.00
_cell.angle_beta   90.00
_cell.angle_gamma   90.00
#
_symmetry.space_group_name_H-M   'P 1'
#
loop_
_entity.id
_entity.type
_entity.pdbx_description
1 polymer ?
#
loop_
_entity_poly.entity_id
_entity_poly.type
_entity_poly.pdbx_seq_one_letter_code
_entity_poly.pdbx_strand_id
1 'polypeptide(L)'
;MLLPTEAKNRFQQAADTNQQLELVARAQNDIIDDLSISIPDLDDIQKNINSTDEDLKEIDGQLTQAQEVLLELLTSNVGAKKGPGDILKTLLSNFQTTLSAICLQAATKGQTEVSILGLMDLEDQIVKIIEDLSTRGLYPETDKAAEERTLRMQQHTIKVIQFLKDLKSQKETEQAQQ
;
A
#
# COMPACT_ATOMS: atom_id res chain seq x y z
N MET A 1 64.71 -43.86 -40.76
CA MET A 1 64.21 -44.17 -39.40
C MET A 1 63.51 -42.98 -38.71
N LEU A 2 62.99 -41.97 -39.45
CA LEU A 2 62.38 -40.76 -38.87
C LEU A 2 60.86 -40.85 -38.61
N LEU A 3 60.13 -41.65 -39.40
CA LEU A 3 58.66 -41.71 -39.37
C LEU A 3 58.04 -42.06 -38.00
N PRO A 4 58.57 -43.03 -37.22
CA PRO A 4 58.00 -43.36 -35.91
C PRO A 4 58.19 -42.24 -34.89
N THR A 5 59.32 -41.53 -34.95
CA THR A 5 59.64 -40.42 -34.05
C THR A 5 58.76 -39.21 -34.33
N GLU A 6 58.50 -38.94 -35.61
CA GLU A 6 57.67 -37.82 -36.06
C GLU A 6 56.17 -38.08 -35.77
N ALA A 7 55.71 -39.32 -35.96
CA ALA A 7 54.38 -39.74 -35.55
C ALA A 7 54.18 -39.65 -34.03
N LYS A 8 55.17 -40.06 -33.23
CA LYS A 8 55.14 -39.92 -31.76
C LYS A 8 55.08 -38.45 -31.33
N ASN A 9 55.84 -37.57 -31.97
CA ASN A 9 55.80 -36.13 -31.70
C ASN A 9 54.43 -35.51 -32.03
N ARG A 10 53.83 -35.87 -33.17
CA ARG A 10 52.48 -35.40 -33.54
C ARG A 10 51.41 -35.88 -32.57
N PHE A 11 51.51 -37.14 -32.13
CA PHE A 11 50.60 -37.69 -31.13
C PHE A 11 50.73 -36.97 -29.79
N GLN A 12 51.97 -36.72 -29.34
CA GLN A 12 52.22 -35.98 -28.10
C GLN A 12 51.67 -34.56 -28.17
N GLN A 13 51.93 -33.83 -29.27
CA GLN A 13 51.36 -32.50 -29.48
C GLN A 13 49.83 -32.52 -29.47
N ALA A 14 49.20 -33.49 -30.14
CA ALA A 14 47.75 -33.61 -30.14
C ALA A 14 47.19 -33.90 -28.73
N ALA A 15 47.85 -34.76 -27.95
CA ALA A 15 47.47 -35.06 -26.57
C ALA A 15 47.58 -33.82 -25.67
N ASP A 16 48.69 -33.09 -25.75
CA ASP A 16 48.92 -31.87 -24.98
C ASP A 16 47.89 -30.79 -25.34
N THR A 17 47.57 -30.65 -26.63
CA THR A 17 46.55 -29.69 -27.12
C THR A 17 45.16 -30.07 -26.61
N ASN A 18 44.83 -31.36 -26.62
CA ASN A 18 43.54 -31.84 -26.14
C ASN A 18 43.38 -31.63 -24.64
N GLN A 19 44.45 -31.84 -23.86
CA GLN A 19 44.47 -31.55 -22.43
C GLN A 19 44.28 -30.05 -22.15
N GLN A 20 44.91 -29.18 -22.94
CA GLN A 20 44.70 -27.73 -22.82
C GLN A 20 43.26 -27.33 -23.14
N LEU A 21 42.66 -27.91 -24.18
CA LEU A 21 41.26 -27.65 -24.53
C LEU A 21 40.30 -28.11 -23.43
N GLU A 22 40.56 -29.25 -22.79
CA GLU A 22 39.75 -29.73 -21.67
C GLU A 22 39.83 -28.77 -20.47
N LEU A 23 41.02 -28.27 -20.15
CA LEU A 23 41.21 -27.28 -19.08
C LEU A 23 40.47 -25.98 -19.39
N VAL A 24 40.52 -25.50 -20.64
CA VAL A 24 39.79 -24.30 -21.08
C VAL A 24 38.28 -24.53 -20.98
N ALA A 25 37.78 -25.69 -21.40
CA ALA A 25 36.36 -26.00 -21.33
C ALA A 25 35.85 -26.05 -19.88
N ARG A 26 36.63 -26.61 -18.94
CA ARG A 26 36.29 -26.56 -17.51
C ARG A 26 36.25 -25.13 -16.99
N ALA A 27 37.28 -24.33 -17.27
CA ALA A 27 37.32 -22.94 -16.84
C ALA A 27 36.14 -22.14 -17.42
N GLN A 28 35.72 -22.42 -18.65
CA GLN A 28 34.54 -21.78 -19.25
C GLN A 28 33.24 -22.19 -18.55
N ASN A 29 33.10 -23.46 -18.17
CA ASN A 29 31.93 -23.91 -17.40
C ASN A 29 31.89 -23.28 -16.00
N ASP A 30 33.03 -23.20 -15.31
CA ASP A 30 33.11 -22.56 -13.99
C ASP A 30 32.70 -21.08 -14.08
N ILE A 31 33.16 -20.36 -15.13
CA ILE A 31 32.73 -18.97 -15.39
C ILE A 31 31.23 -18.88 -15.68
N ILE A 32 30.67 -19.81 -16.44
CA ILE A 32 29.23 -19.83 -16.76
C ILE A 32 28.41 -20.07 -15.50
N ASP A 33 28.82 -21.01 -14.65
CA ASP A 33 28.16 -21.30 -13.39
C ASP A 33 28.23 -20.08 -12.45
N ASP A 34 29.41 -19.47 -12.30
CA ASP A 34 29.59 -18.25 -11.51
C ASP A 34 28.72 -17.10 -12.03
N LEU A 35 28.63 -16.92 -13.36
CA LEU A 35 27.76 -15.91 -13.98
C LEU A 35 26.28 -16.24 -13.76
N SER A 36 25.89 -17.51 -13.81
CA SER A 36 24.50 -17.92 -13.60
C SER A 36 24.03 -17.65 -12.17
N ILE A 37 24.92 -17.78 -11.19
CA ILE A 37 24.67 -17.45 -9.78
C ILE A 37 24.74 -15.93 -9.53
N SER A 38 25.59 -15.22 -10.28
CA SER A 38 25.83 -13.78 -10.12
C SER A 38 24.84 -12.90 -10.86
N ILE A 39 24.09 -13.44 -11.82
CA ILE A 39 22.93 -12.75 -12.40
C ILE A 39 21.86 -12.78 -11.31
N PRO A 40 21.57 -11.64 -10.64
CA PRO A 40 20.49 -11.60 -9.67
C PRO A 40 19.19 -11.96 -10.39
N ASP A 41 18.20 -12.50 -9.67
CA ASP A 41 16.85 -12.72 -10.21
C ASP A 41 16.31 -11.39 -10.77
N LEU A 42 16.55 -11.20 -12.06
CA LEU A 42 16.20 -10.01 -12.83
C LEU A 42 14.70 -9.79 -12.77
N ASP A 43 13.95 -10.89 -12.66
CA ASP A 43 12.51 -10.91 -12.47
C ASP A 43 12.11 -10.33 -11.10
N ASP A 44 12.83 -10.65 -10.02
CA ASP A 44 12.56 -10.09 -8.69
C ASP A 44 12.93 -8.59 -8.63
N ILE A 45 14.06 -8.20 -9.24
CA ILE A 45 14.43 -6.79 -9.34
C ILE A 45 13.39 -6.01 -10.16
N GLN A 46 12.98 -6.54 -11.32
CA GLN A 46 11.98 -5.91 -12.18
C GLN A 46 10.63 -5.79 -11.46
N LYS A 47 10.23 -6.82 -10.72
CA LYS A 47 9.00 -6.82 -9.92
C LYS A 47 9.06 -5.76 -8.81
N ASN A 48 10.19 -5.65 -8.12
CA ASN A 48 10.40 -4.64 -7.08
C ASN A 48 10.38 -3.21 -7.65
N ILE A 49 10.98 -3.00 -8.84
CA ILE A 49 10.93 -1.72 -9.54
C ILE A 49 9.48 -1.36 -9.88
N ASN A 50 8.73 -2.28 -10.48
CA ASN A 50 7.33 -2.04 -10.86
C ASN A 50 6.46 -1.74 -9.63
N SER A 51 6.66 -2.45 -8.52
CA SER A 51 5.95 -2.18 -7.25
C SER A 51 6.29 -0.78 -6.71
N THR A 52 7.56 -0.40 -6.77
CA THR A 52 8.00 0.92 -6.30
C THR A 52 7.43 2.05 -7.17
N ASP A 53 7.32 1.83 -8.49
CA ASP A 53 6.69 2.79 -9.41
C ASP A 53 5.18 2.95 -9.14
N GLU A 54 4.47 1.88 -8.78
CA GLU A 54 3.07 1.94 -8.36
C GLU A 54 2.91 2.75 -7.07
N ASP A 55 3.75 2.49 -6.06
CA ASP A 55 3.76 3.23 -4.80
C ASP A 55 4.05 4.73 -5.03
N LEU A 56 5.01 5.05 -5.89
CA LEU A 56 5.33 6.44 -6.26
C LEU A 56 4.14 7.14 -6.91
N LYS A 57 3.40 6.45 -7.77
CA LYS A 57 2.22 6.99 -8.45
C LYS A 57 1.07 7.25 -7.47
N GLU A 58 0.90 6.39 -6.48
CA GLU A 58 -0.08 6.60 -5.41
C GLU A 58 0.27 7.84 -4.58
N ILE A 59 1.54 7.97 -4.18
CA ILE A 59 2.04 9.11 -3.41
C ILE A 59 1.86 10.41 -4.19
N ASP A 60 2.14 10.43 -5.49
CA ASP A 60 1.96 11.61 -6.34
C ASP A 60 0.48 12.02 -6.46
N GLY A 61 -0.42 11.03 -6.51
CA GLY A 61 -1.87 11.26 -6.45
C GLY A 61 -2.31 11.89 -5.12
N GLN A 62 -1.80 11.37 -4.00
CA GLN A 62 -2.08 11.93 -2.66
C GLN A 62 -1.51 13.34 -2.51
N LEU A 63 -0.31 13.60 -3.05
CA LEU A 63 0.32 14.92 -3.04
C LEU A 63 -0.49 15.93 -3.84
N THR A 64 -0.99 15.53 -5.00
CA THR A 64 -1.85 16.37 -5.86
C THR A 64 -3.15 16.71 -5.14
N GLN A 65 -3.81 15.74 -4.51
CA GLN A 65 -5.01 16.02 -3.69
C GLN A 65 -4.71 16.96 -2.52
N ALA A 66 -3.60 16.75 -1.81
CA ALA A 66 -3.21 17.63 -0.72
C ALA A 66 -2.94 19.07 -1.21
N GLN A 67 -2.31 19.23 -2.38
CA GLN A 67 -2.11 20.52 -3.01
C GLN A 67 -3.44 21.18 -3.40
N GLU A 68 -4.38 20.45 -3.99
CA GLU A 68 -5.71 20.97 -4.34
C GLU A 68 -6.47 21.46 -3.10
N VAL A 69 -6.45 20.69 -2.01
CA VAL A 69 -7.06 21.08 -0.73
C VAL A 69 -6.40 22.33 -0.15
N LEU A 70 -5.07 22.40 -0.15
CA LEU A 70 -4.35 23.58 0.32
C LEU A 70 -4.67 24.80 -0.55
N LEU A 71 -4.81 24.63 -1.85
CA LEU A 71 -5.13 25.71 -2.80
C LEU A 71 -6.59 26.16 -2.64
N GLU A 72 -7.52 25.26 -2.35
CA GLU A 72 -8.90 25.58 -2.00
C GLU A 72 -8.98 26.33 -0.66
N LEU A 73 -8.20 25.92 0.35
CA LEU A 73 -8.09 26.63 1.63
C LEU A 73 -7.46 28.02 1.48
N LEU A 74 -6.46 28.17 0.60
CA LEU A 74 -5.83 29.46 0.34
C LEU A 74 -6.77 30.40 -0.43
N THR A 75 -7.50 29.88 -1.42
CA THR A 75 -8.41 30.66 -2.26
C THR A 75 -9.73 30.98 -1.57
N SER A 76 -10.21 30.12 -0.66
CA SER A 76 -11.39 30.41 0.19
C SER A 76 -11.17 31.55 1.19
N ASN A 77 -9.91 31.91 1.48
CA ASN A 77 -9.57 33.06 2.32
C ASN A 77 -9.56 34.40 1.53
N VAL A 78 -9.68 34.36 0.20
CA VAL A 78 -9.66 35.55 -0.67
C VAL A 78 -11.03 35.76 -1.32
N GLY A 79 -11.95 36.34 -0.54
CA GLY A 79 -12.88 37.33 -1.09
C GLY A 79 -14.19 36.87 -1.76
N ALA A 80 -14.60 35.60 -1.70
CA ALA A 80 -15.92 35.20 -2.20
C ALA A 80 -16.77 34.64 -1.08
N LYS A 81 -17.99 35.19 -0.92
CA LYS A 81 -19.09 34.59 -0.14
C LYS A 81 -19.49 33.24 -0.77
N LYS A 82 -18.64 32.22 -0.68
CA LYS A 82 -19.06 30.82 -0.88
C LYS A 82 -19.81 30.44 0.38
N GLY A 83 -21.10 30.14 0.23
CA GLY A 83 -21.90 29.67 1.35
C GLY A 83 -21.30 28.37 1.92
N PRO A 84 -21.52 28.07 3.21
CA PRO A 84 -21.02 26.84 3.85
C PRO A 84 -21.38 25.54 3.09
N GLY A 85 -22.37 25.58 2.19
CA GLY A 85 -22.76 24.47 1.33
C GLY A 85 -21.70 23.98 0.35
N ASP A 86 -20.83 24.84 -0.20
CA ASP A 86 -19.79 24.39 -1.13
C ASP A 86 -18.69 23.61 -0.40
N ILE A 87 -18.30 24.08 0.80
CA ILE A 87 -17.32 23.42 1.67
C ILE A 87 -17.85 22.06 2.14
N LEU A 88 -19.12 22.02 2.58
CA LEU A 88 -19.80 20.78 2.95
C LEU A 88 -19.87 19.79 1.78
N LYS A 89 -20.10 20.27 0.56
CA LYS A 89 -20.17 19.41 -0.63
C LYS A 89 -18.83 18.75 -0.95
N THR A 90 -17.73 19.51 -0.89
CA THR A 90 -16.38 18.95 -1.08
C THR A 90 -16.05 17.94 0.02
N LEU A 91 -16.35 18.24 1.28
CA LEU A 91 -16.15 17.33 2.41
C LEU A 91 -16.96 16.03 2.27
N LEU A 92 -18.24 16.12 1.89
CA LEU A 92 -19.10 14.96 1.64
C LEU A 92 -18.58 14.09 0.50
N SER A 93 -18.13 14.69 -0.60
CA SER A 93 -17.50 13.95 -1.70
C SER A 93 -16.22 13.25 -1.25
N ASN A 94 -15.40 13.89 -0.42
CA ASN A 94 -14.21 13.26 0.14
C ASN A 94 -14.56 12.06 1.04
N PHE A 95 -15.56 12.21 1.91
CA PHE A 95 -16.02 11.08 2.73
C PHE A 95 -16.55 9.91 1.89
N GLN A 96 -17.27 10.19 0.80
CA GLN A 96 -17.72 9.15 -0.12
C GLN A 96 -16.55 8.44 -0.80
N THR A 97 -15.51 9.18 -1.19
CA THR A 97 -14.30 8.62 -1.78
C THR A 97 -13.53 7.77 -0.75
N THR A 98 -13.35 8.25 0.48
CA THR A 98 -12.67 7.49 1.54
C THR A 98 -13.46 6.22 1.91
N LEU A 99 -14.79 6.30 2.02
CA LEU A 99 -15.62 5.13 2.27
C LEU A 99 -15.52 4.11 1.12
N SER A 100 -15.52 4.59 -0.12
CA SER A 100 -15.33 3.75 -1.29
C SER A 100 -13.94 3.12 -1.31
N ALA A 101 -12.89 3.83 -0.89
CA ALA A 101 -11.53 3.30 -0.80
C ALA A 101 -11.42 2.21 0.27
N ILE A 102 -12.04 2.39 1.44
CA ILE A 102 -12.09 1.38 2.50
C ILE A 102 -12.80 0.11 2.01
N CYS A 103 -13.95 0.26 1.33
CA CYS A 103 -14.68 -0.85 0.72
C CYS A 103 -13.88 -1.53 -0.39
N LEU A 104 -13.20 -0.75 -1.23
CA LEU A 104 -12.37 -1.26 -2.31
C LEU A 104 -11.22 -2.09 -1.72
N GLN A 105 -10.52 -1.58 -0.70
CA GLN A 105 -9.41 -2.26 -0.05
C GLN A 105 -9.83 -3.60 0.59
N ALA A 106 -11.03 -3.66 1.18
CA ALA A 106 -11.60 -4.92 1.68
C ALA A 106 -11.91 -5.90 0.52
N ALA A 107 -12.50 -5.39 -0.57
CA ALA A 107 -12.82 -6.18 -1.75
C ALA A 107 -11.56 -6.71 -2.47
N THR A 108 -10.49 -5.92 -2.58
CA THR A 108 -9.21 -6.33 -3.19
C THR A 108 -8.55 -7.45 -2.38
N LYS A 109 -8.77 -7.48 -1.06
CA LYS A 109 -8.31 -8.57 -0.17
C LYS A 109 -9.24 -9.78 -0.16
N GLY A 110 -10.31 -9.78 -0.96
CA GLY A 110 -11.32 -10.84 -1.01
C GLY A 110 -12.20 -10.93 0.24
N GLN A 111 -12.21 -9.88 1.08
CA GLN A 111 -12.99 -9.83 2.30
C GLN A 111 -14.37 -9.21 2.01
N THR A 112 -15.43 -9.88 2.46
CA THR A 112 -16.81 -9.34 2.43
C THR A 112 -17.10 -8.39 3.59
N GLU A 113 -16.20 -8.34 4.57
CA GLU A 113 -16.33 -7.55 5.79
C GLU A 113 -15.31 -6.40 5.79
N VAL A 114 -15.75 -5.22 6.21
CA VAL A 114 -14.94 -4.01 6.29
C VAL A 114 -14.45 -3.82 7.73
N SER A 115 -13.20 -3.38 7.89
CA SER A 115 -12.64 -3.07 9.22
C SER A 115 -13.43 -1.98 9.92
N ILE A 116 -14.01 -2.31 11.09
CA ILE A 116 -14.75 -1.35 11.91
C ILE A 116 -13.87 -0.18 12.39
N LEU A 117 -12.56 -0.40 12.53
CA LEU A 117 -11.61 0.65 12.91
C LEU A 117 -11.49 1.74 11.84
N GLY A 118 -11.45 1.36 10.56
CA GLY A 118 -11.41 2.32 9.47
C GLY A 118 -12.70 3.15 9.37
N LEU A 119 -13.84 2.58 9.78
CA LEU A 119 -15.10 3.30 9.89
C LEU A 119 -15.10 4.28 11.08
N MET A 120 -14.55 3.88 12.23
CA MET A 120 -14.42 4.74 13.41
C MET A 120 -13.51 5.94 13.14
N ASP A 121 -12.38 5.74 12.45
CA ASP A 121 -11.47 6.83 12.10
C ASP A 121 -12.14 7.88 11.19
N LEU A 122 -13.01 7.42 10.28
CA LEU A 122 -13.80 8.29 9.42
C LEU A 122 -14.88 9.04 10.22
N GLU A 123 -15.54 8.36 11.17
CA GLU A 123 -16.52 8.97 12.07
C GLU A 123 -15.89 10.07 12.94
N ASP A 124 -14.71 9.82 13.53
CA ASP A 124 -13.97 10.82 14.31
C ASP A 124 -13.58 12.06 13.48
N GLN A 125 -13.22 11.86 12.20
CA GLN A 125 -12.94 12.98 11.29
C GLN A 125 -14.20 13.80 11.00
N ILE A 126 -15.36 13.17 10.79
CA ILE A 126 -16.64 13.87 10.63
C ILE A 126 -16.95 14.72 11.86
N VAL A 127 -16.75 14.16 13.06
CA VAL A 127 -17.03 14.85 14.33
C VAL A 127 -16.18 16.10 14.49
N LYS A 128 -14.86 15.98 14.26
CA LYS A 128 -13.94 17.13 14.34
C LYS A 128 -14.32 18.24 13.37
N ILE A 129 -14.73 17.89 12.15
CA ILE A 129 -15.16 18.86 11.15
C ILE A 129 -16.46 19.56 11.58
N ILE A 130 -17.42 18.83 12.15
CA ILE A 130 -18.66 19.42 12.69
C ILE A 130 -18.33 20.38 13.85
N GLU A 131 -17.42 20.00 14.74
CA GLU A 131 -16.95 20.87 15.83
C GLU A 131 -16.24 22.13 15.32
N ASP A 132 -15.37 22.00 14.32
CA ASP A 132 -14.69 23.13 13.66
C ASP A 132 -15.68 24.06 12.94
N LEU A 133 -16.73 23.52 12.32
CA LEU A 133 -17.77 24.33 11.68
C LEU A 133 -18.67 25.01 12.71
N SER A 134 -18.96 24.35 13.83
CA SER A 134 -19.75 24.89 14.94
C SER A 134 -19.02 26.02 15.66
N THR A 135 -17.74 25.84 16.00
CA THR A 135 -16.89 26.86 16.65
C THR A 135 -16.71 28.11 15.78
N ARG A 136 -16.73 27.96 14.45
CA ARG A 136 -16.67 29.07 13.50
C ARG A 136 -18.03 29.73 13.22
N GLY A 137 -19.12 29.24 13.82
CA GLY A 137 -20.48 29.74 13.60
C GLY A 137 -21.02 29.48 12.19
N LEU A 138 -20.41 28.54 11.45
CA LEU A 138 -20.75 28.20 10.07
C LEU A 138 -21.67 26.97 9.97
N TYR A 139 -21.87 26.27 11.08
CA TYR A 139 -22.78 25.12 11.18
C TYR A 139 -24.15 25.58 11.70
N PRO A 140 -25.22 25.54 10.87
CA PRO A 140 -26.56 25.93 11.30
C PRO A 140 -27.21 24.81 12.12
N GLU A 141 -26.74 24.62 13.35
CA GLU A 141 -27.30 23.67 14.32
C GLU A 141 -27.97 24.44 15.47
N THR A 142 -29.11 23.93 15.93
CA THR A 142 -29.76 24.45 17.14
C THR A 142 -29.22 23.71 18.36
N ASP A 143 -29.19 24.35 19.54
CA ASP A 143 -28.64 23.74 20.76
C ASP A 143 -29.27 22.36 21.07
N LYS A 144 -30.58 22.21 20.82
CA LYS A 144 -31.28 20.91 20.94
C LYS A 144 -30.76 19.84 19.97
N ALA A 145 -30.48 20.22 18.73
CA ALA A 145 -29.95 19.29 17.73
C ALA A 145 -28.51 18.86 18.07
N ALA A 146 -27.71 19.77 18.63
CA ALA A 146 -26.36 19.47 19.12
C ALA A 146 -26.37 18.48 20.30
N GLU A 147 -27.27 18.67 21.27
CA GLU A 147 -27.47 17.74 22.39
C GLU A 147 -27.93 16.36 21.91
N GLU A 148 -28.90 16.30 20.99
CA GLU A 148 -29.36 15.03 20.41
C GLU A 148 -28.25 14.32 19.64
N ARG A 149 -27.44 15.04 18.86
CA ARG A 149 -26.28 14.47 18.14
C ARG A 149 -25.29 13.86 19.13
N THR A 150 -24.95 14.59 20.18
CA THR A 150 -24.03 14.13 21.23
C THR A 150 -24.55 12.86 21.90
N LEU A 151 -25.85 12.82 22.23
CA LEU A 151 -26.48 11.65 22.83
C LEU A 151 -26.46 10.44 21.89
N ARG A 152 -26.80 10.61 20.60
CA ARG A 152 -26.76 9.54 19.61
C ARG A 152 -25.34 9.00 19.42
N MET A 153 -24.35 9.88 19.43
CA MET A 153 -22.95 9.52 19.30
C MET A 153 -22.47 8.70 20.49
N GLN A 154 -22.79 9.13 21.72
CA GLN A 154 -22.50 8.35 22.93
C GLN A 154 -23.15 6.95 22.89
N GLN A 155 -24.41 6.86 22.46
CA GLN A 155 -25.10 5.58 22.30
C GLN A 155 -24.44 4.70 21.24
N HIS A 156 -23.99 5.30 20.13
CA HIS A 156 -23.26 4.58 19.08
C HIS A 156 -21.92 4.04 19.61
N THR A 157 -21.11 4.87 20.27
CA THR A 157 -19.85 4.48 20.88
C THR A 157 -20.04 3.33 21.88
N ILE A 158 -21.08 3.39 22.72
CA ILE A 158 -21.40 2.30 23.66
C ILE A 158 -21.69 1.00 22.92
N LYS A 159 -22.47 1.03 21.84
CA LYS A 159 -22.78 -0.16 21.02
C LYS A 159 -21.52 -0.75 20.39
N VAL A 160 -20.64 0.09 19.85
CA VAL A 160 -19.38 -0.35 19.24
C VAL A 160 -18.46 -0.99 20.30
N ILE A 161 -18.33 -0.37 21.47
CA ILE A 161 -17.54 -0.94 22.58
C ILE A 161 -18.12 -2.29 23.03
N GLN A 162 -19.45 -2.40 23.11
CA GLN A 162 -20.11 -3.64 23.48
C GLN A 162 -19.90 -4.74 22.43
N PHE A 163 -20.02 -4.40 21.15
CA PHE A 163 -19.70 -5.30 20.05
C PHE A 163 -18.24 -5.79 20.10
N LEU A 164 -17.28 -4.89 20.36
CA LEU A 164 -15.87 -5.27 20.51
C LEU A 164 -15.61 -6.18 21.72
N LYS A 165 -16.34 -5.98 22.82
CA LYS A 165 -16.28 -6.86 24.00
C LYS A 165 -16.82 -8.26 23.67
N ASP A 166 -17.96 -8.33 23.00
CA ASP A 166 -18.58 -9.59 22.61
C ASP A 166 -17.70 -10.39 21.62
N LEU A 167 -17.06 -9.69 20.67
CA LEU A 167 -16.08 -10.27 19.74
C LEU A 167 -14.85 -10.84 20.46
N LYS A 168 -14.38 -10.15 21.50
CA LYS A 168 -13.27 -10.63 22.34
C LYS A 168 -13.67 -11.88 23.11
N SER A 169 -14.85 -11.88 23.72
CA SER A 169 -15.37 -13.04 24.46
C SER A 169 -15.61 -14.26 23.57
N GLN A 170 -16.05 -14.07 22.32
CA GLN A 170 -16.18 -15.17 21.35
C GLN A 170 -14.83 -15.79 20.98
N LYS A 171 -13.81 -14.97 20.72
CA LYS A 171 -12.44 -15.46 20.44
C LYS A 171 -11.82 -16.22 21.61
N GLU A 172 -12.06 -15.78 22.85
CA GLU A 172 -11.58 -16.48 24.05
C GLU A 172 -12.29 -17.84 24.25
N THR A 173 -13.54 -17.98 23.79
CA THR A 173 -14.30 -19.23 23.89
C THR A 173 -13.90 -20.25 22.82
N GLU A 174 -13.55 -19.81 21.60
CA GLU A 174 -13.05 -20.67 20.52
C GLU A 174 -11.62 -21.20 20.79
N GLN A 175 -10.76 -20.42 21.45
CA GLN A 175 -9.42 -20.86 21.85
C GLN A 175 -9.42 -21.85 23.03
N ALA A 176 -10.48 -21.90 23.83
CA ALA A 176 -10.62 -22.85 24.93
C ALA A 176 -11.16 -24.23 24.47
N GLN A 177 -11.56 -24.36 23.20
CA GLN A 177 -12.11 -25.59 22.60
C GLN A 177 -11.14 -26.28 21.62
N GLN A 178 -9.95 -25.72 21.39
CA GLN A 178 -8.81 -26.36 20.70
C GLN A 178 -7.77 -26.81 21.71
#